data_AF-A0A8B6DJU5-F1
#
_entry.id   AF-A0A8B6DJU5-F1
#
_cell.length_a   1.000
_cell.length_b   1.000
_cell.length_c   1.000
_cell.angle_alpha   90.00
_cell.angle_beta   90.00
_cell.angle_gamma   90.00
#
_symmetry.space_group_name_H-M   'P 1'
#
loop_
_entity.id
_entity.type
_entity.pdbx_description
1 polymer ?
#
loop_
_entity_poly.entity_id
_entity_poly.type
_entity_poly.pdbx_seq_one_letter_code
_entity_poly.pdbx_strand_id
1 'polypeptide(L)'
;MIFDHVVVPLTFLVSFANSFLVNDLPEAKVQLLSPGIDFRIPDVSGLQEIGVHYSINQPLSGAQGTGAFNYEIIHKSADGFWHHRNTGVKVHSGDTVYYWLYYKINGMGTVKTDLSFHLKTQALHTTVPSTGTCENKISHCADFGADVCTAYREWSNKNCQKYCNLCRAGLTSKSPLTGLQLIFEDTFDNGFDKSKWKNEISAFGGGNWEFQIYSPEPTNTFVRNGVLHLKPTTTAEKFGENFLHHGILDIRREWGYCTKSEFYGCLRNSKDAMIPPIMSSKVISKVSFKYGRVEVVAQMPIGDWIWPAIWLMPKEEHYGGWPMSGEIDMVETRCNKQFGDIGIQRMMSTLHWGPHWDQDPWQKTTAAKRLASGNWSDKMHKYTMDWNEYHIILSVDDEPVLTADTPQFGYWGLGGFSGNNLWSNGSRDAPFDREFYLQMNTAVGGTNGFFPDGVQNAGYNKPWSNDDPKASEIFWNARNLWMPTWHGDDSALKIDSVRIWKKI
;
A
#
# COMPACT_ATOMS: atom_id res chain seq x y z
N MET A 1 91.52 34.15 5.82
CA MET A 1 90.53 34.00 4.74
C MET A 1 89.48 33.04 5.23
N ILE A 2 88.28 33.58 5.46
CA ILE A 2 86.96 32.92 5.55
C ILE A 2 86.71 32.00 6.77
N PHE A 3 85.74 32.47 7.56
CA PHE A 3 85.04 31.86 8.70
C PHE A 3 83.84 31.01 8.24
N ASP A 4 83.19 30.38 9.23
CA ASP A 4 81.77 29.98 9.33
C ASP A 4 81.53 28.46 9.38
N HIS A 5 81.32 27.88 10.57
CA HIS A 5 80.14 27.91 11.45
C HIS A 5 79.08 26.85 11.08
N VAL A 6 78.95 25.89 11.99
CA VAL A 6 77.93 24.85 12.05
C VAL A 6 76.55 25.50 12.12
N VAL A 7 75.72 25.27 11.10
CA VAL A 7 74.32 25.69 11.09
C VAL A 7 73.44 24.50 11.48
N VAL A 8 72.88 24.58 12.69
CA VAL A 8 71.71 23.79 13.12
C VAL A 8 70.48 24.42 12.44
N PRO A 9 69.64 23.67 11.72
CA PRO A 9 68.43 24.24 11.17
C PRO A 9 67.42 24.45 12.31
N LEU A 10 67.24 25.71 12.67
CA LEU A 10 66.14 26.18 13.50
C LEU A 10 64.84 25.91 12.72
N THR A 11 64.07 24.92 13.13
CA THR A 11 62.70 24.71 12.65
C THR A 11 61.85 25.90 13.13
N PHE A 12 61.70 26.91 12.28
CA PHE A 12 60.60 27.85 12.39
C PHE A 12 59.31 27.07 12.11
N LEU A 13 58.63 26.66 13.18
CA LEU A 13 57.20 26.38 13.15
C LEU A 13 56.51 27.69 12.79
N VAL A 14 56.31 27.91 11.50
CA VAL A 14 55.27 28.82 11.03
C VAL A 14 53.97 28.18 11.48
N SER A 15 53.46 28.64 12.61
CA SER A 15 52.04 28.52 12.95
C SER A 15 51.27 29.16 11.81
N PHE A 16 50.84 28.34 10.85
CA PHE A 16 49.74 28.72 9.98
C PHE A 16 48.53 28.84 10.90
N ALA A 17 48.27 30.06 11.36
CA ALA A 17 46.94 30.41 11.79
C ALA A 17 46.02 30.15 10.59
N ASN A 18 45.29 29.04 10.63
CA ASN A 18 44.18 28.78 9.72
C ASN A 18 43.16 29.90 9.92
N SER A 19 43.34 30.99 9.18
CA SER A 19 42.28 31.95 8.97
C SER A 19 41.28 31.27 8.05
N PHE A 20 40.15 30.84 8.62
CA PHE A 20 39.02 30.40 7.81
C PHE A 20 38.60 31.60 6.95
N LEU A 21 38.64 31.44 5.62
CA LEU A 21 38.06 32.43 4.73
C LEU A 21 36.54 32.41 4.96
N VAL A 22 35.88 33.58 4.88
CA VAL A 22 34.42 33.71 5.12
C VAL A 22 33.59 32.76 4.22
N ASN A 23 34.13 32.39 3.05
CA ASN A 23 33.49 31.45 2.13
C ASN A 23 33.50 30.00 2.61
N ASP A 24 34.38 29.63 3.55
CA ASP A 24 34.49 28.27 4.10
C ASP A 24 33.61 28.05 5.35
N LEU A 25 32.86 29.09 5.76
CA LEU A 25 31.96 29.00 6.92
C LEU A 25 30.67 28.25 6.57
N PRO A 26 30.23 27.31 7.43
CA PRO A 26 29.06 26.46 7.15
C PRO A 26 27.78 27.27 7.06
N GLU A 27 27.02 27.12 5.98
CA GLU A 27 25.75 27.84 5.80
C GLU A 27 24.61 27.26 6.64
N ALA A 28 23.76 28.13 7.17
CA ALA A 28 22.52 27.70 7.82
C ALA A 28 21.48 27.29 6.77
N LYS A 29 20.90 26.11 6.96
CA LYS A 29 19.64 25.75 6.32
C LYS A 29 18.49 26.27 7.18
N VAL A 30 17.77 27.26 6.65
CA VAL A 30 16.60 27.86 7.29
C VAL A 30 15.34 27.14 6.84
N GLN A 31 14.50 26.69 7.78
CA GLN A 31 13.26 25.98 7.47
C GLN A 31 12.10 26.42 8.36
N LEU A 32 10.87 26.34 7.83
CA LEU A 32 9.65 26.58 8.59
C LEU A 32 9.41 25.45 9.60
N LEU A 33 9.15 25.81 10.85
CA LEU A 33 8.48 24.96 11.83
C LEU A 33 7.00 25.36 11.90
N SER A 34 6.12 24.44 12.26
CA SER A 34 4.70 24.76 12.45
C SER A 34 4.35 24.69 13.95
N PRO A 35 4.38 25.81 14.70
CA PRO A 35 4.86 27.15 14.32
C PRO A 35 6.36 27.37 14.58
N GLY A 36 6.98 28.32 13.86
CA GLY A 36 8.35 28.76 14.12
C GLY A 36 9.32 28.67 12.96
N ILE A 37 10.60 28.77 13.30
CA ILE A 37 11.71 28.66 12.36
C ILE A 37 12.86 27.86 12.98
N ASP A 38 13.59 27.14 12.15
CA ASP A 38 14.78 26.39 12.55
C ASP A 38 15.97 26.80 11.67
N PHE A 39 17.07 27.17 12.31
CA PHE A 39 18.38 27.34 11.70
C PHE A 39 19.21 26.12 12.00
N ARG A 40 19.49 25.32 10.97
CA ARG A 40 20.32 24.13 11.07
C ARG A 40 21.68 24.38 10.41
N ILE A 41 22.75 24.35 11.18
CA ILE A 41 24.11 24.67 10.72
C ILE A 41 25.00 23.42 10.91
N PRO A 42 25.68 22.92 9.87
CA PRO A 42 26.53 21.75 10.01
C PRO A 42 27.74 22.04 10.90
N ASP A 43 28.10 21.04 11.71
CA ASP A 43 29.30 21.14 12.54
C ASP A 43 30.57 21.05 11.69
N VAL A 44 31.59 21.81 12.11
CA VAL A 44 32.93 21.77 11.51
C VAL A 44 33.98 21.69 12.61
N SER A 45 35.13 21.10 12.29
CA SER A 45 36.20 20.90 13.27
C SER A 45 36.61 22.23 13.91
N GLY A 46 36.60 22.27 15.25
CA GLY A 46 36.98 23.44 16.03
C GLY A 46 35.86 24.45 16.28
N LEU A 47 34.64 24.25 15.75
CA LEU A 47 33.49 25.10 16.03
C LEU A 47 33.03 24.94 17.48
N GLN A 48 32.89 26.07 18.18
CA GLN A 48 32.60 26.12 19.63
C GLN A 48 31.29 26.81 19.94
N GLU A 49 30.89 27.80 19.14
CA GLU A 49 29.73 28.66 19.41
C GLU A 49 29.20 29.24 18.10
N ILE A 50 27.88 29.38 18.01
CA ILE A 50 27.21 30.09 16.92
C ILE A 50 26.24 31.13 17.49
N GLY A 51 26.35 32.37 17.00
CA GLY A 51 25.32 33.40 17.17
C GLY A 51 24.41 33.46 15.94
N VAL A 52 23.09 33.39 16.14
CA VAL A 52 22.08 33.54 15.08
C VAL A 52 21.30 34.83 15.31
N HIS A 53 21.40 35.75 14.35
CA HIS A 53 20.74 37.05 14.40
C HIS A 53 19.83 37.19 13.17
N TYR A 54 18.53 37.36 13.35
CA TYR A 54 17.60 37.38 12.22
C TYR A 54 16.33 38.22 12.43
N SER A 55 15.72 38.60 11.31
CA SER A 55 14.44 39.29 11.22
C SER A 55 13.60 38.72 10.08
N ILE A 56 12.27 38.74 10.24
CA ILE A 56 11.32 38.31 9.20
C ILE A 56 10.85 39.53 8.42
N ASN A 57 10.97 39.48 7.10
CA ASN A 57 10.60 40.54 6.15
C ASN A 57 11.24 41.92 6.41
N GLN A 58 12.30 41.97 7.20
CA GLN A 58 13.09 43.18 7.46
C GLN A 58 14.56 42.90 7.17
N PRO A 59 15.16 43.52 6.14
CA PRO A 59 16.58 43.37 5.82
C PRO A 59 17.49 43.76 6.98
N LEU A 60 18.58 42.99 7.15
CA LEU A 60 19.68 43.30 8.04
C LEU A 60 20.91 43.60 7.18
N SER A 61 21.69 44.63 7.55
CA SER A 61 22.92 44.99 6.84
C SER A 61 24.13 44.87 7.76
N GLY A 62 25.10 44.06 7.34
CA GLY A 62 26.31 43.75 8.11
C GLY A 62 26.04 43.11 9.48
N ALA A 63 27.09 43.02 10.30
CA ALA A 63 27.01 42.50 11.68
C ALA A 63 26.60 43.57 12.72
N GLN A 64 26.24 44.78 12.28
CA GLN A 64 25.79 45.88 13.16
C GLN A 64 24.27 45.88 13.37
N GLY A 65 23.50 45.18 12.54
CA GLY A 65 22.06 45.06 12.70
C GLY A 65 21.70 44.09 13.83
N THR A 66 21.16 44.59 14.94
CA THR A 66 20.50 43.73 15.94
C THR A 66 19.23 43.17 15.32
N GLY A 67 19.22 41.88 14.97
CA GLY A 67 18.01 41.22 14.48
C GLY A 67 16.87 41.35 15.48
N ALA A 68 15.62 41.18 15.04
CA ALA A 68 14.48 41.07 15.95
C ALA A 68 14.65 39.89 16.93
N PHE A 69 15.46 38.91 16.53
CA PHE A 69 15.79 37.71 17.26
C PHE A 69 17.31 37.51 17.27
N ASN A 70 17.90 37.27 18.44
CA ASN A 70 19.34 37.12 18.64
C ASN A 70 19.58 35.99 19.65
N TYR A 71 20.24 34.92 19.22
CA TYR A 71 20.40 33.71 20.03
C TYR A 71 21.81 33.13 19.91
N GLU A 72 22.31 32.60 21.01
CA GLU A 72 23.61 31.92 21.10
C GLU A 72 23.40 30.41 21.24
N ILE A 73 24.12 29.64 20.44
CA ILE A 73 24.13 28.17 20.47
C ILE A 73 25.52 27.73 20.95
N ILE A 74 25.59 27.22 22.17
CA ILE A 74 26.85 26.75 22.82
C ILE A 74 26.94 25.23 22.93
N HIS A 75 25.92 24.51 22.45
CA HIS A 75 25.87 23.04 22.47
C HIS A 75 25.55 22.47 21.10
N LYS A 76 26.41 21.54 20.67
CA LYS A 76 26.21 20.74 19.46
C LYS A 76 25.21 19.62 19.71
N SER A 77 24.32 19.36 18.76
CA SER A 77 23.40 18.22 18.80
C SER A 77 24.10 16.92 18.35
N ALA A 78 23.62 15.77 18.84
CA ALA A 78 24.21 14.46 18.56
C ALA A 78 24.14 14.04 17.06
N ASP A 79 23.37 14.76 16.25
CA ASP A 79 23.17 14.53 14.81
C ASP A 79 24.24 15.20 13.93
N GLY A 80 25.23 15.88 14.53
CA GLY A 80 26.28 16.56 13.78
C GLY A 80 25.95 18.00 13.37
N PHE A 81 24.88 18.60 13.92
CA PHE A 81 24.46 19.96 13.59
C PHE A 81 24.26 20.83 14.83
N TRP A 82 24.30 22.13 14.61
CA TRP A 82 23.92 23.17 15.55
C TRP A 82 22.54 23.68 15.17
N HIS A 83 21.60 23.67 16.11
CA HIS A 83 20.20 24.01 15.85
C HIS A 83 19.80 25.22 16.68
N HIS A 84 19.19 26.21 16.03
CA HIS A 84 18.42 27.23 16.70
C HIS A 84 16.96 27.15 16.25
N ARG A 85 16.10 26.64 17.14
CA ARG A 85 14.66 26.55 16.94
C ARG A 85 13.95 27.62 17.73
N ASN A 86 13.13 28.40 17.04
CA ASN A 86 12.28 29.40 17.66
C ASN A 86 10.84 29.20 17.24
N THR A 87 10.07 28.53 18.10
CA THR A 87 8.64 28.25 17.90
C THR A 87 7.74 29.45 18.22
N GLY A 88 8.29 30.51 18.81
CA GLY A 88 7.58 31.74 19.14
C GLY A 88 7.43 32.71 17.97
N VAL A 89 8.12 32.49 16.85
CA VAL A 89 8.05 33.36 15.67
C VAL A 89 6.96 32.89 14.71
N LYS A 90 6.12 33.82 14.26
CA LYS A 90 5.13 33.58 13.21
C LYS A 90 5.74 33.90 11.85
N VAL A 91 5.85 32.88 11.01
CA VAL A 91 6.41 32.97 9.64
C VAL A 91 5.46 32.28 8.68
N HIS A 92 5.27 32.86 7.49
CA HIS A 92 4.36 32.39 6.45
C HIS A 92 5.11 32.05 5.17
N SER A 93 4.50 31.23 4.31
CA SER A 93 5.04 31.02 2.96
C SER A 93 5.03 32.34 2.19
N GLY A 94 6.14 32.66 1.52
CA GLY A 94 6.40 33.94 0.87
C GLY A 94 7.22 34.92 1.72
N ASP A 95 7.33 34.70 3.04
CA ASP A 95 8.17 35.53 3.89
C ASP A 95 9.66 35.33 3.55
N THR A 96 10.45 36.37 3.80
CA THR A 96 11.90 36.36 3.63
C THR A 96 12.56 36.53 4.97
N VAL A 97 13.44 35.60 5.32
CA VAL A 97 14.21 35.66 6.56
C VAL A 97 15.57 36.26 6.26
N TYR A 98 15.85 37.42 6.82
CA TYR A 98 17.17 38.06 6.71
C TYR A 98 17.95 37.77 7.98
N TYR A 99 19.20 37.34 7.84
CA TYR A 99 20.00 36.90 8.96
C TYR A 99 21.50 37.11 8.76
N TRP A 100 22.23 37.08 9.86
CA TRP A 100 23.68 36.94 9.86
C TRP A 100 24.09 36.00 11.00
N LEU A 101 25.25 35.39 10.85
CA LEU A 101 25.75 34.36 11.75
C LEU A 101 27.12 34.77 12.30
N TYR A 102 27.29 34.60 13.61
CA TYR A 102 28.59 34.64 14.28
C TYR A 102 29.08 33.22 14.50
N TYR A 103 30.37 32.97 14.29
CA TYR A 103 31.02 31.69 14.56
C TYR A 103 32.24 31.92 15.42
N LYS A 104 32.39 31.09 16.45
CA LYS A 104 33.62 30.97 17.23
C LYS A 104 34.28 29.64 16.91
N ILE A 105 35.41 29.69 16.23
CA ILE A 105 36.15 28.49 15.80
C ILE A 105 37.56 28.57 16.39
N ASN A 106 37.93 27.57 17.18
CA ASN A 106 39.23 27.50 17.87
C ASN A 106 39.58 28.79 18.66
N GLY A 107 38.58 29.40 19.31
CA GLY A 107 38.74 30.63 20.09
C GLY A 107 38.73 31.94 19.30
N MET A 108 38.65 31.90 17.95
CA MET A 108 38.58 33.09 17.11
C MET A 108 37.15 33.33 16.60
N GLY A 109 36.67 34.57 16.73
CA GLY A 109 35.35 34.99 16.26
C GLY A 109 35.37 35.49 14.82
N THR A 110 34.38 35.08 14.02
CA THR A 110 34.16 35.56 12.65
C THR A 110 32.67 35.63 12.33
N VAL A 111 32.27 36.39 11.32
CA VAL A 111 30.86 36.60 10.95
C VAL A 111 30.60 36.32 9.47
N LYS A 112 29.38 35.87 9.17
CA LYS A 112 28.84 35.78 7.82
C LYS A 112 27.54 36.60 7.76
N THR A 113 27.55 37.67 6.96
CA THR A 113 26.52 38.72 6.97
C THR A 113 25.68 38.73 5.70
N ASP A 114 24.62 39.54 5.72
CA ASP A 114 23.78 39.85 4.56
C ASP A 114 23.14 38.60 3.92
N LEU A 115 22.83 37.59 4.76
CA LEU A 115 22.19 36.35 4.31
C LEU A 115 20.68 36.54 4.27
N SER A 116 20.04 35.87 3.31
CA SER A 116 18.58 35.84 3.23
C SER A 116 18.07 34.49 2.74
N PHE A 117 16.89 34.11 3.21
CA PHE A 117 16.20 32.90 2.78
C PHE A 117 14.73 33.22 2.48
N HIS A 118 14.34 33.08 1.22
CA HIS A 118 12.94 33.19 0.78
C HIS A 118 12.19 31.89 1.05
N LEU A 119 11.12 31.94 1.83
CA LEU A 119 10.29 30.80 2.19
C LEU A 119 9.38 30.42 1.01
N LYS A 120 9.94 29.73 0.00
CA LYS A 120 9.24 29.29 -1.21
C LYS A 120 8.40 28.03 -0.95
N THR A 121 7.21 27.98 -1.55
CA THR A 121 6.49 26.72 -1.84
C THR A 121 7.32 25.93 -2.84
N GLN A 122 8.13 24.97 -2.37
CA GLN A 122 9.00 24.18 -3.23
C GLN A 122 8.25 23.05 -3.94
N ALA A 123 8.33 23.09 -5.28
CA ALA A 123 8.19 21.96 -6.18
C ALA A 123 9.50 21.11 -6.21
N LEU A 124 9.37 19.84 -6.61
CA LEU A 124 10.32 18.73 -6.49
C LEU A 124 11.71 18.95 -7.15
N HIS A 125 12.76 18.35 -6.56
CA HIS A 125 13.54 17.28 -7.22
C HIS A 125 14.49 16.52 -6.26
N THR A 126 14.39 15.19 -6.36
CA THR A 126 15.38 14.11 -6.08
C THR A 126 15.80 13.72 -4.66
N THR A 127 15.69 12.39 -4.44
CA THR A 127 16.27 11.46 -3.42
C THR A 127 15.66 11.40 -1.99
N VAL A 128 14.47 10.75 -1.88
CA VAL A 128 13.97 9.67 -0.95
C VAL A 128 14.55 9.57 0.49
N PRO A 129 13.78 9.22 1.57
CA PRO A 129 12.40 9.58 2.02
C PRO A 129 12.26 9.78 3.57
N SER A 130 11.12 10.29 4.10
CA SER A 130 10.51 9.85 5.40
C SER A 130 9.26 10.68 5.84
N THR A 131 8.08 10.05 5.70
CA THR A 131 6.92 9.93 6.64
C THR A 131 6.11 11.16 7.11
N GLY A 132 4.85 11.27 6.65
CA GLY A 132 3.87 12.30 7.07
C GLY A 132 2.58 11.72 7.66
N THR A 133 2.00 12.42 8.64
CA THR A 133 0.71 12.12 9.29
C THR A 133 -0.50 12.51 8.43
N CYS A 134 -1.55 11.69 8.52
CA CYS A 134 -2.82 11.75 7.79
C CYS A 134 -3.73 12.92 8.21
N GLU A 135 -3.92 13.94 7.36
CA GLU A 135 -4.87 15.04 7.63
C GLU A 135 -5.45 15.72 6.37
N ASN A 136 -6.59 16.40 6.52
CA ASN A 136 -7.09 17.32 5.49
C ASN A 136 -6.37 18.65 5.62
N LYS A 137 -5.63 19.07 4.60
CA LYS A 137 -5.02 20.41 4.55
C LYS A 137 -6.05 21.50 4.28
N ILE A 138 -7.20 21.14 3.72
CA ILE A 138 -8.34 22.05 3.51
C ILE A 138 -9.48 21.62 4.45
N SER A 139 -10.03 22.54 5.22
CA SER A 139 -11.04 22.23 6.26
C SER A 139 -12.42 21.86 5.72
N HIS A 140 -12.73 22.27 4.49
CA HIS A 140 -14.03 22.14 3.83
C HIS A 140 -14.00 21.13 2.67
N CYS A 141 -13.22 20.06 2.82
CA CYS A 141 -13.18 18.97 1.83
C CYS A 141 -14.55 18.36 1.53
N ALA A 142 -15.46 18.37 2.51
CA ALA A 142 -16.84 17.90 2.36
C ALA A 142 -17.68 18.71 1.36
N ASP A 143 -17.32 19.98 1.14
CA ASP A 143 -18.08 20.89 0.28
C ASP A 143 -17.81 20.62 -1.22
N PHE A 144 -16.75 19.88 -1.54
CA PHE A 144 -16.39 19.49 -2.91
C PHE A 144 -17.08 18.21 -3.39
N GLY A 145 -17.81 17.49 -2.53
CA GLY A 145 -18.43 16.21 -2.86
C GLY A 145 -17.46 15.02 -2.85
N ALA A 146 -18.00 13.79 -2.76
CA ALA A 146 -17.20 12.57 -2.64
C ALA A 146 -16.41 12.21 -3.92
N ASP A 147 -16.84 12.73 -5.07
CA ASP A 147 -16.22 12.57 -6.39
C ASP A 147 -14.84 13.23 -6.50
N VAL A 148 -14.56 14.25 -5.69
CA VAL A 148 -13.21 14.87 -5.60
C VAL A 148 -12.13 13.84 -5.23
N CYS A 149 -12.51 12.78 -4.50
CA CYS A 149 -11.60 11.75 -4.00
C CYS A 149 -11.13 10.76 -5.08
N THR A 150 -11.83 10.67 -6.21
CA THR A 150 -11.52 9.75 -7.31
C THR A 150 -11.14 10.50 -8.60
N ALA A 151 -11.87 11.56 -8.96
CA ALA A 151 -11.62 12.32 -10.20
C ALA A 151 -10.38 13.22 -10.13
N TYR A 152 -10.02 13.71 -8.93
CA TYR A 152 -8.89 14.62 -8.70
C TYR A 152 -7.89 14.03 -7.71
N ARG A 153 -7.60 12.72 -7.86
CA ARG A 153 -6.82 11.90 -6.92
C ARG A 153 -5.49 12.56 -6.50
N GLU A 154 -4.71 13.12 -7.42
CA GLU A 154 -3.44 13.78 -7.07
C GLU A 154 -3.60 15.04 -6.21
N TRP A 155 -4.66 15.82 -6.46
CA TRP A 155 -4.99 17.02 -5.70
C TRP A 155 -5.57 16.65 -4.33
N SER A 156 -6.49 15.69 -4.29
CA SER A 156 -7.09 15.18 -3.05
C SER A 156 -6.07 14.50 -2.15
N ASN A 157 -5.08 13.82 -2.72
CA ASN A 157 -3.97 13.20 -1.98
C ASN A 157 -3.00 14.25 -1.39
N LYS A 158 -3.16 15.53 -1.71
CA LYS A 158 -2.40 16.64 -1.10
C LYS A 158 -3.25 17.47 -0.14
N ASN A 159 -4.55 17.56 -0.38
CA ASN A 159 -5.42 18.55 0.24
C ASN A 159 -6.54 17.96 1.12
N CYS A 160 -7.06 16.79 0.76
CA CYS A 160 -8.21 16.17 1.38
C CYS A 160 -7.93 14.73 1.81
N GLN A 161 -6.71 14.46 2.28
CA GLN A 161 -6.24 13.09 2.54
C GLN A 161 -7.10 12.35 3.55
N LYS A 162 -7.54 13.02 4.62
CA LYS A 162 -8.36 12.41 5.67
C LYS A 162 -9.83 12.25 5.25
N TYR A 163 -10.36 13.18 4.47
CA TYR A 163 -11.73 13.17 3.93
C TYR A 163 -11.88 12.09 2.85
N CYS A 164 -10.92 12.02 1.94
CA CYS A 164 -10.87 11.05 0.86
C CYS A 164 -10.19 9.72 1.24
N ASN A 165 -9.79 9.59 2.51
CA ASN A 165 -9.03 8.47 3.07
C ASN A 165 -7.79 8.07 2.24
N LEU A 166 -7.15 9.08 1.65
CA LEU A 166 -5.88 9.01 0.91
C LEU A 166 -4.68 9.15 1.81
N CYS A 167 -4.93 9.15 3.11
CA CYS A 167 -3.94 8.95 4.12
C CYS A 167 -3.19 7.65 3.86
N ARG A 168 -2.13 7.74 3.05
CA ARG A 168 -1.03 6.79 3.11
C ARG A 168 -0.64 6.78 4.58
N ALA A 169 -0.72 5.61 5.22
CA ALA A 169 0.08 5.40 6.40
C ALA A 169 1.50 5.74 5.97
N GLY A 170 2.01 6.89 6.40
CA GLY A 170 3.43 7.04 6.53
C GLY A 170 3.87 5.82 7.32
N LEU A 171 4.57 4.93 6.64
CA LEU A 171 5.50 4.01 7.25
C LEU A 171 6.60 4.85 7.91
N THR A 172 6.24 5.68 8.90
CA THR A 172 7.11 5.83 10.07
C THR A 172 7.41 4.42 10.45
N SER A 173 8.70 4.08 10.54
CA SER A 173 9.11 2.85 11.19
C SER A 173 8.29 2.71 12.47
N LYS A 174 7.20 1.92 12.43
CA LYS A 174 6.83 1.07 13.56
C LYS A 174 8.18 0.45 13.90
N SER A 175 8.66 0.70 15.12
CA SER A 175 9.92 0.20 15.69
C SER A 175 10.59 -0.78 14.75
N PRO A 176 11.74 -0.46 14.11
CA PRO A 176 12.26 -1.16 12.93
C PRO A 176 11.83 -2.61 13.01
N LEU A 177 10.81 -3.06 12.25
CA LEU A 177 10.08 -4.30 12.54
C LEU A 177 11.12 -5.38 12.80
N THR A 178 11.41 -5.65 14.08
CA THR A 178 12.75 -6.12 14.41
C THR A 178 12.87 -7.54 13.86
N GLY A 179 13.82 -7.76 12.96
CA GLY A 179 13.94 -9.04 12.26
C GLY A 179 13.05 -9.19 11.01
N LEU A 180 12.55 -8.11 10.40
CA LEU A 180 11.91 -8.14 9.08
C LEU A 180 12.69 -7.30 8.03
N GLN A 181 12.75 -7.80 6.79
CA GLN A 181 13.35 -7.15 5.62
C GLN A 181 12.27 -6.84 4.57
N LEU A 182 12.21 -5.61 4.06
CA LEU A 182 11.36 -5.28 2.90
C LEU A 182 11.89 -6.00 1.65
N ILE A 183 11.06 -6.87 1.05
CA ILE A 183 11.44 -7.65 -0.14
C ILE A 183 10.63 -7.26 -1.39
N PHE A 184 9.53 -6.54 -1.22
CA PHE A 184 8.65 -6.13 -2.31
C PHE A 184 7.91 -4.85 -1.96
N GLU A 185 7.88 -3.90 -2.89
CA GLU A 185 7.04 -2.71 -2.83
C GLU A 185 6.52 -2.38 -4.23
N ASP A 186 5.25 -2.04 -4.33
CA ASP A 186 4.67 -1.42 -5.51
C ASP A 186 3.69 -0.32 -5.10
N THR A 187 3.94 0.91 -5.58
CA THR A 187 3.06 2.07 -5.39
C THR A 187 2.27 2.41 -6.65
N PHE A 188 2.47 1.66 -7.74
CA PHE A 188 1.83 1.86 -9.04
C PHE A 188 2.01 3.26 -9.66
N ASP A 189 2.85 4.13 -9.10
CA ASP A 189 3.10 5.50 -9.61
C ASP A 189 3.68 5.48 -11.04
N ASN A 190 4.32 4.38 -11.44
CA ASN A 190 4.89 4.16 -12.78
C ASN A 190 4.08 3.18 -13.65
N GLY A 191 2.80 2.96 -13.31
CA GLY A 191 1.94 2.01 -14.02
C GLY A 191 2.05 0.57 -13.53
N PHE A 192 1.49 -0.37 -14.30
CA PHE A 192 1.48 -1.79 -13.94
C PHE A 192 2.79 -2.49 -14.34
N ASP A 193 3.59 -2.86 -13.34
CA ASP A 193 4.90 -3.46 -13.54
C ASP A 193 4.83 -4.98 -13.75
N LYS A 194 4.93 -5.41 -15.01
CA LYS A 194 4.96 -6.84 -15.40
C LYS A 194 6.21 -7.58 -14.90
N SER A 195 7.24 -6.90 -14.40
CA SER A 195 8.38 -7.56 -13.74
C SER A 195 8.02 -8.00 -12.31
N LYS A 196 7.01 -7.38 -11.70
CA LYS A 196 6.51 -7.66 -10.35
C LYS A 196 5.26 -8.52 -10.34
N TRP A 197 4.39 -8.35 -11.32
CA TRP A 197 3.08 -9.00 -11.37
C TRP A 197 2.92 -9.86 -12.63
N LYS A 198 2.06 -10.88 -12.52
CA LYS A 198 1.51 -11.63 -13.65
C LYS A 198 -0.02 -11.63 -13.55
N ASN A 199 -0.70 -11.60 -14.69
CA ASN A 199 -2.14 -11.82 -14.74
C ASN A 199 -2.44 -13.32 -14.73
N GLU A 200 -3.51 -13.74 -14.07
CA GLU A 200 -4.19 -14.98 -14.44
C GLU A 200 -4.95 -14.72 -15.75
N ILE A 201 -4.84 -15.65 -16.71
CA ILE A 201 -5.62 -15.63 -17.95
C ILE A 201 -6.31 -16.99 -18.08
N SER A 202 -7.58 -17.03 -17.70
CA SER A 202 -8.35 -18.27 -17.66
C SER A 202 -9.85 -18.00 -17.61
N ALA A 203 -10.64 -18.98 -18.04
CA ALA A 203 -12.06 -19.10 -17.77
C ALA A 203 -12.33 -20.24 -16.76
N PHE A 204 -11.38 -20.46 -15.85
CA PHE A 204 -11.38 -21.56 -14.86
C PHE A 204 -12.54 -21.46 -13.85
N GLY A 205 -13.08 -20.26 -13.63
CA GLY A 205 -14.13 -20.01 -12.64
C GLY A 205 -13.61 -20.00 -11.19
N GLY A 206 -12.30 -19.82 -10.99
CA GLY A 206 -11.70 -19.64 -9.67
C GLY A 206 -11.73 -20.85 -8.74
N GLY A 207 -12.21 -22.02 -9.21
CA GLY A 207 -12.53 -23.17 -8.35
C GLY A 207 -13.95 -23.11 -7.76
N ASN A 208 -14.67 -22.00 -7.99
CA ASN A 208 -15.97 -21.68 -7.39
C ASN A 208 -17.10 -21.54 -8.42
N TRP A 209 -16.82 -21.92 -9.68
CA TRP A 209 -17.70 -21.71 -10.83
C TRP A 209 -18.13 -20.25 -10.99
N GLU A 210 -17.22 -19.32 -10.70
CA GLU A 210 -17.40 -17.88 -10.90
C GLU A 210 -17.65 -17.55 -12.38
N PHE A 211 -18.33 -16.43 -12.65
CA PHE A 211 -18.90 -16.11 -13.96
C PHE A 211 -17.98 -15.27 -14.87
N GLN A 212 -16.75 -15.02 -14.44
CA GLN A 212 -15.77 -14.25 -15.22
C GLN A 212 -14.74 -15.10 -15.98
N ILE A 213 -14.23 -14.50 -17.05
CA ILE A 213 -12.94 -14.81 -17.67
C ILE A 213 -11.91 -13.85 -17.07
N TYR A 214 -10.89 -14.37 -16.39
CA TYR A 214 -9.72 -13.55 -16.06
C TYR A 214 -8.92 -13.29 -17.33
N SER A 215 -8.66 -12.01 -17.61
CA SER A 215 -8.07 -11.54 -18.87
C SER A 215 -6.90 -10.58 -18.61
N PRO A 216 -6.02 -10.36 -19.61
CA PRO A 216 -4.99 -9.33 -19.56
C PRO A 216 -5.48 -8.00 -20.15
N GLU A 217 -6.78 -7.83 -20.40
CA GLU A 217 -7.29 -6.64 -21.09
C GLU A 217 -7.00 -5.36 -20.29
N PRO A 218 -6.61 -4.26 -20.96
CA PRO A 218 -6.39 -2.97 -20.31
C PRO A 218 -7.68 -2.34 -19.79
N THR A 219 -8.85 -2.88 -20.14
CA THR A 219 -10.14 -2.49 -19.55
C THR A 219 -10.39 -3.15 -18.20
N ASN A 220 -9.74 -4.29 -17.93
CA ASN A 220 -9.87 -5.05 -16.69
C ASN A 220 -8.71 -4.79 -15.71
N THR A 221 -7.45 -4.72 -16.20
CA THR A 221 -6.27 -4.37 -15.39
C THR A 221 -5.65 -3.08 -15.91
N PHE A 222 -5.75 -1.99 -15.16
CA PHE A 222 -5.11 -0.72 -15.53
C PHE A 222 -4.70 0.10 -14.32
N VAL A 223 -3.74 0.99 -14.51
CA VAL A 223 -3.37 1.99 -13.50
C VAL A 223 -3.87 3.35 -13.94
N ARG A 224 -4.50 4.08 -13.01
CA ARG A 224 -4.96 5.46 -13.20
C ARG A 224 -4.60 6.26 -11.97
N ASN A 225 -3.87 7.36 -12.17
CA ASN A 225 -3.43 8.26 -11.09
C ASN A 225 -2.70 7.54 -9.94
N GLY A 226 -1.78 6.63 -10.27
CA GLY A 226 -1.02 5.84 -9.28
C GLY A 226 -1.83 4.78 -8.54
N VAL A 227 -3.03 4.43 -9.02
CA VAL A 227 -3.89 3.41 -8.39
C VAL A 227 -4.16 2.30 -9.41
N LEU A 228 -3.85 1.05 -9.04
CA LEU A 228 -4.21 -0.14 -9.81
C LEU A 228 -5.71 -0.40 -9.68
N HIS A 229 -6.38 -0.63 -10.79
CA HIS A 229 -7.78 -0.97 -10.89
C HIS A 229 -7.91 -2.39 -11.46
N LEU A 230 -8.58 -3.27 -10.71
CA LEU A 230 -9.02 -4.58 -11.17
C LEU A 230 -10.53 -4.51 -11.36
N LYS A 231 -10.96 -4.35 -12.61
CA LYS A 231 -12.34 -3.98 -12.95
C LYS A 231 -13.03 -5.11 -13.72
N PRO A 232 -14.22 -5.55 -13.28
CA PRO A 232 -15.05 -6.42 -14.09
C PRO A 232 -15.73 -5.62 -15.22
N THR A 233 -15.80 -6.21 -16.40
CA THR A 233 -16.51 -5.71 -17.58
C THR A 233 -17.36 -6.83 -18.16
N THR A 234 -18.25 -6.55 -19.09
CA THR A 234 -18.99 -7.63 -19.76
C THR A 234 -18.14 -8.24 -20.87
N THR A 235 -18.23 -9.55 -21.06
CA THR A 235 -17.64 -10.25 -22.22
C THR A 235 -18.26 -9.76 -23.53
N ALA A 236 -19.54 -9.35 -23.48
CA ALA A 236 -20.26 -8.78 -24.61
C ALA A 236 -19.68 -7.44 -25.09
N GLU A 237 -19.08 -6.62 -24.23
CA GLU A 237 -18.39 -5.38 -24.65
C GLU A 237 -17.24 -5.67 -25.63
N LYS A 238 -16.52 -6.78 -25.43
CA LYS A 238 -15.39 -7.15 -26.29
C LYS A 238 -15.82 -7.99 -27.50
N PHE A 239 -16.64 -9.02 -27.28
CA PHE A 239 -16.94 -10.02 -28.30
C PHE A 239 -18.35 -9.91 -28.90
N GLY A 240 -19.21 -9.05 -28.35
CA GLY A 240 -20.61 -8.91 -28.73
C GLY A 240 -21.53 -9.94 -28.06
N GLU A 241 -22.81 -9.56 -27.86
CA GLU A 241 -23.85 -10.41 -27.25
C GLU A 241 -23.98 -11.78 -27.95
N ASN A 242 -23.90 -11.79 -29.28
CA ASN A 242 -24.05 -13.02 -30.05
C ASN A 242 -22.96 -14.08 -29.74
N PHE A 243 -21.77 -13.63 -29.34
CA PHE A 243 -20.65 -14.52 -29.01
C PHE A 243 -20.93 -15.33 -27.74
N LEU A 244 -21.71 -14.81 -26.79
CA LEU A 244 -22.03 -15.53 -25.56
C LEU A 244 -22.77 -16.85 -25.82
N HIS A 245 -23.61 -16.86 -26.86
CA HIS A 245 -24.49 -17.98 -27.19
C HIS A 245 -24.01 -18.81 -28.39
N HIS A 246 -23.14 -18.25 -29.25
CA HIS A 246 -22.70 -18.93 -30.49
C HIS A 246 -21.17 -19.00 -30.65
N GLY A 247 -20.42 -18.48 -29.69
CA GLY A 247 -18.97 -18.38 -29.75
C GLY A 247 -18.21 -19.62 -29.29
N ILE A 248 -16.95 -19.67 -29.70
CA ILE A 248 -15.94 -20.55 -29.11
C ILE A 248 -14.85 -19.64 -28.54
N LEU A 249 -14.73 -19.62 -27.22
CA LEU A 249 -13.66 -18.90 -26.52
C LEU A 249 -12.43 -19.81 -26.44
N ASP A 250 -11.45 -19.55 -27.28
CA ASP A 250 -10.11 -20.12 -27.18
C ASP A 250 -9.15 -19.06 -26.63
N ILE A 251 -8.80 -19.20 -25.35
CA ILE A 251 -7.96 -18.26 -24.61
C ILE A 251 -6.55 -18.19 -25.19
N ARG A 252 -6.01 -19.32 -25.67
CA ARG A 252 -4.66 -19.35 -26.24
C ARG A 252 -4.63 -18.66 -27.59
N ARG A 253 -5.70 -18.79 -28.38
CA ARG A 253 -5.84 -18.04 -29.63
C ARG A 253 -5.99 -16.54 -29.39
N GLU A 254 -6.75 -16.15 -28.37
CA GLU A 254 -7.04 -14.74 -28.09
C GLU A 254 -5.84 -14.00 -27.47
N TRP A 255 -5.18 -14.60 -26.48
CA TRP A 255 -4.14 -13.93 -25.68
C TRP A 255 -2.75 -14.57 -25.77
N GLY A 256 -2.58 -15.58 -26.62
CA GLY A 256 -1.31 -16.27 -26.86
C GLY A 256 -0.92 -17.29 -25.79
N TYR A 257 -1.51 -17.22 -24.60
CA TYR A 257 -1.29 -18.18 -23.52
C TYR A 257 -2.51 -18.29 -22.60
N CYS A 258 -2.56 -19.36 -21.82
CA CYS A 258 -3.59 -19.62 -20.83
C CYS A 258 -2.94 -20.16 -19.56
N THR A 259 -3.31 -19.63 -18.40
CA THR A 259 -2.64 -19.94 -17.13
C THR A 259 -3.27 -21.10 -16.36
N LYS A 260 -4.54 -21.44 -16.65
CA LYS A 260 -5.29 -22.51 -16.00
C LYS A 260 -6.22 -23.20 -17.01
N SER A 261 -5.97 -24.49 -17.27
CA SER A 261 -6.72 -25.28 -18.26
C SER A 261 -7.82 -26.15 -17.67
N GLU A 262 -7.78 -26.36 -16.37
CA GLU A 262 -8.76 -27.06 -15.57
C GLU A 262 -10.16 -26.45 -15.77
N PHE A 263 -11.20 -27.28 -15.66
CA PHE A 263 -12.61 -26.89 -15.81
C PHE A 263 -12.88 -25.97 -17.02
N TYR A 264 -12.41 -26.39 -18.20
CA TYR A 264 -12.59 -25.66 -19.46
C TYR A 264 -11.92 -24.27 -19.47
N GLY A 265 -10.92 -24.08 -18.61
CA GLY A 265 -10.31 -22.79 -18.36
C GLY A 265 -9.61 -22.16 -19.56
N CYS A 266 -9.19 -22.94 -20.57
CA CYS A 266 -8.57 -22.40 -21.77
C CYS A 266 -9.44 -22.47 -23.04
N LEU A 267 -10.52 -23.24 -23.02
CA LEU A 267 -11.38 -23.45 -24.17
C LEU A 267 -12.82 -23.68 -23.71
N ARG A 268 -13.73 -22.80 -24.14
CA ARG A 268 -15.18 -22.94 -23.91
C ARG A 268 -15.93 -22.86 -25.22
N ASN A 269 -16.94 -23.70 -25.39
CA ASN A 269 -17.82 -23.71 -26.55
C ASN A 269 -19.24 -23.41 -26.08
N SER A 270 -19.88 -22.42 -26.69
CA SER A 270 -21.23 -21.99 -26.30
C SER A 270 -22.30 -23.08 -26.49
N LYS A 271 -22.00 -24.10 -27.29
CA LYS A 271 -22.84 -25.29 -27.45
C LYS A 271 -22.98 -26.12 -26.17
N ASP A 272 -21.97 -26.09 -25.29
CA ASP A 272 -21.95 -26.85 -24.04
C ASP A 272 -22.56 -26.03 -22.89
N ALA A 273 -22.17 -24.76 -22.80
CA ALA A 273 -22.73 -23.78 -21.88
C ALA A 273 -22.42 -22.37 -22.39
N MET A 274 -23.26 -21.39 -22.06
CA MET A 274 -23.02 -19.98 -22.40
C MET A 274 -21.58 -19.58 -22.01
N ILE A 275 -20.90 -18.85 -22.89
CA ILE A 275 -19.56 -18.32 -22.58
C ILE A 275 -19.69 -17.41 -21.34
N PRO A 276 -18.77 -17.49 -20.35
CA PRO A 276 -18.88 -16.69 -19.14
C PRO A 276 -19.09 -15.20 -19.49
N PRO A 277 -20.16 -14.59 -18.97
CA PRO A 277 -20.65 -13.30 -19.46
C PRO A 277 -19.82 -12.12 -18.98
N ILE A 278 -18.90 -12.35 -18.05
CA ILE A 278 -18.04 -11.32 -17.46
C ILE A 278 -16.59 -11.54 -17.87
N MET A 279 -15.85 -10.45 -18.05
CA MET A 279 -14.39 -10.44 -18.04
C MET A 279 -13.91 -9.69 -16.80
N SER A 280 -12.80 -10.11 -16.21
CA SER A 280 -12.24 -9.43 -15.05
C SER A 280 -10.74 -9.66 -14.93
N SER A 281 -10.17 -9.32 -13.78
CA SER A 281 -8.74 -9.40 -13.51
C SER A 281 -8.41 -10.10 -12.21
N LYS A 282 -7.32 -10.88 -12.28
CA LYS A 282 -6.58 -11.42 -11.15
C LYS A 282 -5.11 -11.20 -11.42
N VAL A 283 -4.42 -10.59 -10.47
CA VAL A 283 -2.98 -10.33 -10.52
C VAL A 283 -2.29 -11.08 -9.40
N ILE A 284 -1.13 -11.65 -9.70
CA ILE A 284 -0.37 -12.52 -8.82
C ILE A 284 1.05 -11.97 -8.71
N SER A 285 1.57 -11.84 -7.49
CA SER A 285 2.93 -11.39 -7.25
C SER A 285 3.93 -12.43 -7.76
N LYS A 286 5.02 -11.97 -8.37
CA LYS A 286 6.14 -12.83 -8.75
C LYS A 286 7.03 -13.21 -7.57
N VAL A 287 6.99 -12.43 -6.49
CA VAL A 287 7.63 -12.79 -5.22
C VAL A 287 6.77 -13.77 -4.46
N SER A 288 7.43 -14.65 -3.72
CA SER A 288 6.86 -15.52 -2.70
C SER A 288 7.68 -15.40 -1.42
N PHE A 289 7.08 -15.64 -0.27
CA PHE A 289 7.76 -15.53 1.01
C PHE A 289 7.11 -16.45 2.04
N LYS A 290 7.87 -16.80 3.07
CA LYS A 290 7.38 -17.46 4.26
C LYS A 290 7.68 -16.56 5.45
N TYR A 291 6.66 -16.29 6.25
CA TYR A 291 6.69 -15.42 7.42
C TYR A 291 7.09 -13.97 7.12
N GLY A 292 6.50 -13.05 7.86
CA GLY A 292 6.74 -11.62 7.77
C GLY A 292 5.43 -10.84 7.78
N ARG A 293 5.40 -9.74 7.02
CA ARG A 293 4.28 -8.82 6.99
C ARG A 293 3.85 -8.53 5.56
N VAL A 294 2.55 -8.49 5.31
CA VAL A 294 1.96 -7.92 4.09
C VAL A 294 1.17 -6.68 4.48
N GLU A 295 1.25 -5.65 3.65
CA GLU A 295 0.41 -4.46 3.71
C GLU A 295 -0.13 -4.17 2.31
N VAL A 296 -1.45 -4.06 2.21
CA VAL A 296 -2.14 -3.64 0.99
C VAL A 296 -3.07 -2.49 1.33
N VAL A 297 -2.88 -1.35 0.69
CA VAL A 297 -3.81 -0.21 0.79
C VAL A 297 -4.76 -0.27 -0.40
N ALA A 298 -6.03 -0.57 -0.15
CA ALA A 298 -7.02 -0.79 -1.20
C ALA A 298 -8.42 -0.31 -0.82
N GLN A 299 -9.25 0.00 -1.81
CA GLN A 299 -10.66 0.36 -1.68
C GLN A 299 -11.48 -0.72 -2.38
N MET A 300 -12.45 -1.30 -1.66
CA MET A 300 -13.30 -2.36 -2.22
C MET A 300 -14.20 -1.81 -3.33
N PRO A 301 -14.50 -2.62 -4.36
CA PRO A 301 -15.49 -2.26 -5.36
C PRO A 301 -16.90 -2.13 -4.77
N ILE A 302 -17.79 -1.55 -5.54
CA ILE A 302 -19.22 -1.51 -5.27
C ILE A 302 -19.99 -1.92 -6.52
N GLY A 303 -20.99 -2.76 -6.32
CA GLY A 303 -21.77 -3.31 -7.42
C GLY A 303 -22.25 -4.70 -7.09
N ASP A 304 -23.44 -5.01 -7.54
CA ASP A 304 -24.08 -6.26 -7.20
C ASP A 304 -23.33 -7.46 -7.76
N TRP A 305 -23.20 -8.50 -6.94
CA TRP A 305 -22.58 -9.78 -7.28
C TRP A 305 -21.07 -9.73 -7.55
N ILE A 306 -20.42 -8.60 -7.25
CA ILE A 306 -18.97 -8.48 -7.31
C ILE A 306 -18.34 -9.07 -6.03
N TRP A 307 -17.28 -9.85 -6.20
CA TRP A 307 -16.54 -10.57 -5.16
C TRP A 307 -15.03 -10.25 -5.27
N PRO A 308 -14.54 -9.18 -4.63
CA PRO A 308 -13.12 -8.89 -4.52
C PRO A 308 -12.43 -9.79 -3.48
N ALA A 309 -11.15 -10.06 -3.71
CA ALA A 309 -10.29 -10.71 -2.71
C ALA A 309 -8.86 -10.16 -2.73
N ILE A 310 -8.24 -10.10 -1.56
CA ILE A 310 -6.79 -9.92 -1.34
C ILE A 310 -6.35 -11.10 -0.48
N TRP A 311 -5.54 -11.98 -1.04
CA TRP A 311 -5.33 -13.31 -0.49
C TRP A 311 -4.02 -13.92 -0.96
N LEU A 312 -3.63 -15.01 -0.34
CA LEU A 312 -2.38 -15.68 -0.62
C LEU A 312 -2.61 -17.17 -0.87
N MET A 313 -1.84 -17.69 -1.84
CA MET A 313 -1.80 -19.10 -2.17
C MET A 313 -0.37 -19.64 -2.06
N PRO A 314 -0.19 -20.94 -1.77
CA PRO A 314 1.12 -21.54 -1.65
C PRO A 314 1.84 -21.49 -3.00
N LYS A 315 3.13 -21.21 -2.98
CA LYS A 315 3.99 -21.24 -4.17
C LYS A 315 4.01 -22.63 -4.80
N GLU A 316 3.99 -23.65 -3.94
CA GLU A 316 4.04 -25.06 -4.31
C GLU A 316 2.98 -25.82 -3.51
N GLU A 317 2.30 -26.77 -4.15
CA GLU A 317 1.34 -27.67 -3.50
C GLU A 317 2.05 -28.79 -2.73
N HIS A 318 2.93 -28.42 -1.79
CA HIS A 318 3.85 -29.32 -1.09
C HIS A 318 3.15 -30.47 -0.37
N TYR A 319 1.96 -30.21 0.19
CA TYR A 319 1.17 -31.22 0.91
C TYR A 319 0.03 -31.80 0.05
N GLY A 320 -0.04 -31.43 -1.23
CA GLY A 320 -1.15 -31.75 -2.14
C GLY A 320 -1.95 -30.52 -2.54
N GLY A 321 -2.92 -30.72 -3.44
CA GLY A 321 -3.83 -29.68 -3.92
C GLY A 321 -4.67 -29.04 -2.81
N TRP A 322 -5.41 -27.99 -3.15
CA TRP A 322 -6.26 -27.28 -2.20
C TRP A 322 -7.25 -28.21 -1.46
N PRO A 323 -7.47 -28.07 -0.15
CA PRO A 323 -6.90 -27.08 0.78
C PRO A 323 -5.65 -27.59 1.53
N MET A 324 -5.06 -28.72 1.11
CA MET A 324 -3.98 -29.40 1.85
C MET A 324 -2.72 -28.55 2.00
N SER A 325 -2.45 -27.65 1.05
CA SER A 325 -1.31 -26.72 1.09
C SER A 325 -1.66 -25.31 1.58
N GLY A 326 -2.90 -25.11 2.07
CA GLY A 326 -3.35 -23.88 2.71
C GLY A 326 -3.79 -22.76 1.76
N GLU A 327 -4.57 -21.83 2.29
CA GLU A 327 -4.98 -20.55 1.68
C GLU A 327 -5.13 -19.51 2.81
N ILE A 328 -4.75 -18.26 2.54
CA ILE A 328 -4.87 -17.15 3.49
C ILE A 328 -5.61 -15.99 2.85
N ASP A 329 -6.85 -15.76 3.28
CA ASP A 329 -7.68 -14.65 2.81
C ASP A 329 -7.57 -13.47 3.77
N MET A 330 -6.79 -12.46 3.39
CA MET A 330 -6.70 -11.23 4.17
C MET A 330 -8.04 -10.50 4.18
N VAL A 331 -8.70 -10.46 3.03
CA VAL A 331 -10.06 -9.90 2.92
C VAL A 331 -10.81 -10.46 1.71
N GLU A 332 -12.06 -10.83 1.96
CA GLU A 332 -13.12 -11.02 0.97
C GLU A 332 -14.35 -10.21 1.37
N THR A 333 -15.15 -9.78 0.38
CA THR A 333 -16.39 -9.02 0.62
C THR A 333 -17.41 -9.30 -0.48
N ARG A 334 -18.70 -9.12 -0.18
CA ARG A 334 -19.77 -9.09 -1.19
C ARG A 334 -20.11 -7.64 -1.47
N CYS A 335 -19.93 -7.16 -2.68
CA CYS A 335 -19.99 -5.72 -2.95
C CYS A 335 -21.39 -5.15 -3.21
N ASN A 336 -22.41 -5.96 -2.97
CA ASN A 336 -23.80 -5.55 -2.95
C ASN A 336 -24.05 -4.53 -1.82
N LYS A 337 -24.66 -3.39 -2.16
CA LYS A 337 -24.98 -2.31 -1.20
C LYS A 337 -26.06 -2.70 -0.19
N GLN A 338 -27.08 -3.44 -0.64
CA GLN A 338 -28.29 -3.69 0.15
C GLN A 338 -28.56 -5.19 0.24
N PHE A 339 -27.64 -5.90 0.89
CA PHE A 339 -27.58 -7.36 0.91
C PHE A 339 -27.56 -7.90 2.35
N GLY A 340 -28.57 -7.46 3.12
CA GLY A 340 -28.67 -7.72 4.54
C GLY A 340 -27.37 -7.38 5.28
N ASP A 341 -27.01 -8.23 6.25
CA ASP A 341 -25.78 -8.07 7.04
C ASP A 341 -24.54 -8.70 6.40
N ILE A 342 -24.63 -9.14 5.15
CA ILE A 342 -23.53 -9.83 4.45
C ILE A 342 -23.01 -9.10 3.22
N GLY A 343 -23.55 -7.90 2.92
CA GLY A 343 -23.12 -7.03 1.83
C GLY A 343 -21.84 -6.23 2.11
N ILE A 344 -21.65 -5.13 1.37
CA ILE A 344 -20.41 -4.34 1.29
C ILE A 344 -19.94 -3.72 2.62
N GLN A 345 -20.78 -3.78 3.66
CA GLN A 345 -20.42 -3.34 5.01
C GLN A 345 -19.65 -4.41 5.79
N ARG A 346 -19.70 -5.68 5.36
CA ARG A 346 -19.10 -6.82 6.03
C ARG A 346 -17.97 -7.40 5.18
N MET A 347 -16.79 -7.49 5.77
CA MET A 347 -15.67 -8.25 5.24
C MET A 347 -15.44 -9.53 6.03
N MET A 348 -14.75 -10.49 5.42
CA MET A 348 -14.31 -11.73 6.06
C MET A 348 -12.82 -11.91 5.85
N SER A 349 -12.16 -12.51 6.83
CA SER A 349 -10.78 -13.00 6.73
C SER A 349 -10.79 -14.47 7.16
N THR A 350 -10.15 -15.32 6.37
CA THR A 350 -10.28 -16.78 6.53
C THR A 350 -8.94 -17.47 6.26
N LEU A 351 -8.69 -18.55 6.99
CA LEU A 351 -7.65 -19.52 6.61
C LEU A 351 -8.35 -20.80 6.18
N HIS A 352 -7.99 -21.33 5.01
CA HIS A 352 -8.44 -22.64 4.55
C HIS A 352 -7.32 -23.66 4.70
N TRP A 353 -7.66 -24.84 5.22
CA TRP A 353 -6.72 -25.92 5.48
C TRP A 353 -7.50 -27.21 5.70
N GLY A 354 -7.01 -28.34 5.21
CA GLY A 354 -7.69 -29.60 5.47
C GLY A 354 -7.16 -30.72 4.58
N PRO A 355 -7.49 -31.98 4.88
CA PRO A 355 -7.06 -33.12 4.07
C PRO A 355 -7.79 -33.20 2.72
N HIS A 356 -8.92 -32.52 2.57
CA HIS A 356 -9.74 -32.54 1.37
C HIS A 356 -10.70 -31.35 1.35
N TRP A 357 -11.26 -31.01 0.18
CA TRP A 357 -12.11 -29.83 -0.01
C TRP A 357 -13.40 -29.85 0.82
N ASP A 358 -13.96 -31.02 1.09
CA ASP A 358 -15.16 -31.21 1.93
C ASP A 358 -14.84 -31.33 3.44
N GLN A 359 -13.56 -31.32 3.78
CA GLN A 359 -13.02 -31.42 5.14
C GLN A 359 -12.23 -30.16 5.52
N ASP A 360 -12.50 -29.05 4.85
CA ASP A 360 -12.00 -27.73 5.20
C ASP A 360 -12.79 -27.15 6.39
N PRO A 361 -12.22 -27.08 7.60
CA PRO A 361 -12.89 -26.58 8.79
C PRO A 361 -12.65 -25.07 8.93
N TRP A 362 -12.73 -24.32 7.83
CA TRP A 362 -12.50 -22.87 7.76
C TRP A 362 -13.29 -22.08 8.81
N GLN A 363 -14.44 -22.60 9.28
CA GLN A 363 -15.23 -21.99 10.35
C GLN A 363 -14.45 -21.86 11.68
N LYS A 364 -13.39 -22.65 11.87
CA LYS A 364 -12.49 -22.56 13.02
C LYS A 364 -11.48 -21.43 12.91
N THR A 365 -11.26 -20.92 11.70
CA THR A 365 -10.21 -19.93 11.37
C THR A 365 -10.77 -18.87 10.44
N THR A 366 -12.00 -18.41 10.71
CA THR A 366 -12.65 -17.32 10.00
C THR A 366 -13.14 -16.28 11.00
N ALA A 367 -13.05 -15.01 10.62
CA ALA A 367 -13.66 -13.93 11.34
C ALA A 367 -14.22 -12.90 10.36
N ALA A 368 -15.24 -12.17 10.80
CA ALA A 368 -15.84 -11.12 10.00
C ALA A 368 -15.84 -9.80 10.75
N LYS A 369 -15.62 -8.71 10.02
CA LYS A 369 -15.75 -7.36 10.53
C LYS A 369 -16.79 -6.61 9.73
N ARG A 370 -17.72 -6.00 10.45
CA ARG A 370 -18.78 -5.17 9.87
C ARG A 370 -18.58 -3.73 10.31
N LEU A 371 -18.64 -2.79 9.37
CA LEU A 371 -18.65 -1.36 9.70
C LEU A 371 -19.96 -1.01 10.41
N ALA A 372 -19.88 -0.13 11.42
CA ALA A 372 -21.06 0.42 12.08
C ALA A 372 -21.84 1.37 11.17
N SER A 373 -21.13 2.07 10.28
CA SER A 373 -21.68 3.00 9.30
C SER A 373 -20.77 3.06 8.06
N GLY A 374 -21.35 3.33 6.89
CA GLY A 374 -20.60 3.38 5.63
C GLY A 374 -20.29 1.99 5.09
N ASN A 375 -19.45 1.95 4.06
CA ASN A 375 -19.10 0.76 3.29
C ASN A 375 -17.57 0.66 3.11
N TRP A 376 -17.07 -0.56 2.90
CA TRP A 376 -15.64 -0.78 2.58
C TRP A 376 -15.23 -0.16 1.23
N SER A 377 -16.20 0.27 0.42
CA SER A 377 -16.01 0.97 -0.84
C SER A 377 -16.04 2.49 -0.72
N ASP A 378 -16.35 3.06 0.44
CA ASP A 378 -16.43 4.52 0.58
C ASP A 378 -15.03 5.14 0.46
N LYS A 379 -13.98 4.38 0.80
CA LYS A 379 -12.62 4.89 0.93
C LYS A 379 -11.53 3.81 0.93
N MET A 380 -10.25 4.21 0.85
CA MET A 380 -9.12 3.27 0.94
C MET A 380 -8.92 2.76 2.36
N HIS A 381 -8.66 1.47 2.52
CA HIS A 381 -8.38 0.83 3.80
C HIS A 381 -7.03 0.12 3.75
N LYS A 382 -6.38 -0.01 4.90
CA LYS A 382 -5.10 -0.71 5.02
C LYS A 382 -5.33 -2.12 5.54
N TYR A 383 -5.19 -3.10 4.67
CA TYR A 383 -5.26 -4.53 5.01
C TYR A 383 -3.87 -5.05 5.30
N THR A 384 -3.67 -5.68 6.45
CA THR A 384 -2.35 -6.19 6.86
C THR A 384 -2.41 -7.62 7.33
N MET A 385 -1.36 -8.38 7.02
CA MET A 385 -1.10 -9.70 7.60
C MET A 385 0.23 -9.64 8.35
N ASP A 386 0.25 -10.05 9.61
CA ASP A 386 1.46 -10.36 10.37
C ASP A 386 1.51 -11.88 10.58
N TRP A 387 2.53 -12.54 10.03
CA TRP A 387 2.62 -14.01 9.96
C TRP A 387 3.99 -14.49 10.45
N ASN A 388 3.99 -15.41 11.41
CA ASN A 388 5.19 -16.11 11.88
C ASN A 388 4.80 -17.52 12.36
N GLU A 389 5.78 -18.28 12.86
CA GLU A 389 5.63 -19.65 13.34
C GLU A 389 4.71 -19.82 14.57
N TYR A 390 4.19 -18.73 15.13
CA TYR A 390 3.31 -18.73 16.29
C TYR A 390 1.90 -18.22 15.99
N HIS A 391 1.71 -17.41 14.94
CA HIS A 391 0.40 -16.88 14.58
C HIS A 391 0.36 -16.28 13.17
N ILE A 392 -0.88 -16.18 12.67
CA ILE A 392 -1.29 -15.31 11.57
C ILE A 392 -2.32 -14.30 12.13
N ILE A 393 -2.02 -13.01 12.02
CA ILE A 393 -2.93 -11.92 12.39
C ILE A 393 -3.30 -11.15 11.14
N LEU A 394 -4.60 -11.11 10.82
CA LEU A 394 -5.18 -10.38 9.70
C LEU A 394 -5.94 -9.17 10.25
N SER A 395 -5.59 -7.98 9.78
CA SER A 395 -6.12 -6.71 10.30
C SER A 395 -6.58 -5.79 9.18
N VAL A 396 -7.50 -4.89 9.51
CA VAL A 396 -7.91 -3.76 8.66
C VAL A 396 -7.84 -2.47 9.46
N ASP A 397 -7.18 -1.46 8.91
CA ASP A 397 -6.92 -0.16 9.54
C ASP A 397 -6.25 -0.30 10.93
N ASP A 398 -5.23 -1.15 11.01
CA ASP A 398 -4.48 -1.51 12.23
C ASP A 398 -5.28 -2.24 13.33
N GLU A 399 -6.56 -2.54 13.09
CA GLU A 399 -7.42 -3.30 14.01
C GLU A 399 -7.51 -4.77 13.59
N PRO A 400 -7.13 -5.73 14.47
CA PRO A 400 -7.25 -7.16 14.19
C PRO A 400 -8.68 -7.58 13.85
N VAL A 401 -8.80 -8.41 12.80
CA VAL A 401 -10.04 -9.08 12.39
C VAL A 401 -9.97 -10.55 12.78
N LEU A 402 -8.90 -11.23 12.35
CA LEU A 402 -8.62 -12.63 12.70
C LEU A 402 -7.25 -12.71 13.36
N THR A 403 -7.20 -13.35 14.53
CA THR A 403 -5.96 -13.81 15.16
C THR A 403 -6.02 -15.33 15.22
N ALA A 404 -5.18 -15.99 14.42
CA ALA A 404 -5.05 -17.43 14.39
C ALA A 404 -3.70 -17.83 14.97
N ASP A 405 -3.67 -18.25 16.23
CA ASP A 405 -2.47 -18.81 16.85
C ASP A 405 -2.16 -20.19 16.27
N THR A 406 -0.88 -20.49 16.04
CA THR A 406 -0.43 -21.81 15.58
C THR A 406 -0.82 -22.86 16.63
N PRO A 407 -1.69 -23.83 16.31
CA PRO A 407 -2.28 -24.71 17.32
C PRO A 407 -1.23 -25.58 18.01
N GLN A 408 -1.36 -25.82 19.32
CA GLN A 408 -0.40 -26.62 20.10
C GLN A 408 -0.13 -28.01 19.50
N PHE A 409 -1.16 -28.65 18.95
CA PHE A 409 -1.09 -29.97 18.30
C PHE A 409 -1.11 -29.89 16.76
N GLY A 410 -0.78 -28.71 16.21
CA GLY A 410 -0.85 -28.40 14.79
C GLY A 410 -2.28 -28.34 14.24
N TYR A 411 -2.40 -27.90 12.99
CA TYR A 411 -3.70 -27.77 12.34
C TYR A 411 -4.42 -29.13 12.21
N TRP A 412 -3.69 -30.23 12.08
CA TRP A 412 -4.30 -31.58 12.07
C TRP A 412 -5.10 -31.85 13.35
N GLY A 413 -4.50 -31.53 14.51
CA GLY A 413 -5.15 -31.64 15.81
C GLY A 413 -6.29 -30.64 15.98
N LEU A 414 -6.12 -29.39 15.52
CA LEU A 414 -7.21 -28.38 15.54
C LEU A 414 -8.43 -28.85 14.73
N GLY A 415 -8.20 -29.51 13.60
CA GLY A 415 -9.25 -30.07 12.74
C GLY A 415 -10.01 -31.21 13.41
N GLY A 416 -9.36 -31.93 14.33
CA GLY A 416 -9.88 -33.17 14.88
C GLY A 416 -9.86 -34.31 13.86
N PHE A 417 -8.96 -34.24 12.87
CA PHE A 417 -8.88 -35.25 11.83
C PHE A 417 -8.32 -36.56 12.38
N SER A 418 -8.73 -37.67 11.75
CA SER A 418 -8.30 -39.02 12.10
C SER A 418 -7.50 -39.65 10.97
N GLY A 419 -6.71 -40.68 11.29
CA GLY A 419 -5.86 -41.36 10.31
C GLY A 419 -4.45 -40.77 10.20
N ASN A 420 -3.83 -40.95 9.04
CA ASN A 420 -2.45 -40.54 8.80
C ASN A 420 -2.37 -39.03 8.60
N ASN A 421 -1.67 -38.35 9.53
CA ASN A 421 -1.48 -36.91 9.45
C ASN A 421 -0.62 -36.53 8.23
N LEU A 422 -1.23 -35.89 7.23
CA LEU A 422 -0.57 -35.47 6.01
C LEU A 422 0.47 -34.35 6.23
N TRP A 423 0.37 -33.61 7.33
CA TRP A 423 1.31 -32.57 7.75
C TRP A 423 2.38 -33.08 8.72
N SER A 424 2.48 -34.40 8.95
CA SER A 424 3.46 -34.99 9.88
C SER A 424 4.92 -34.69 9.56
N ASN A 425 5.25 -34.44 8.29
CA ASN A 425 6.59 -34.04 7.83
C ASN A 425 6.80 -32.51 7.79
N GLY A 426 5.78 -31.73 8.18
CA GLY A 426 5.83 -30.28 8.31
C GLY A 426 6.16 -29.83 9.73
N SER A 427 6.21 -28.52 9.91
CA SER A 427 6.20 -27.91 11.24
C SER A 427 4.79 -27.92 11.83
N ARG A 428 4.67 -27.49 13.09
CA ARG A 428 3.37 -27.31 13.75
C ARG A 428 2.45 -26.32 13.02
N ASP A 429 3.04 -25.42 12.25
CA ASP A 429 2.33 -24.40 11.47
C ASP A 429 1.88 -24.89 10.10
N ALA A 430 2.22 -26.12 9.70
CA ALA A 430 1.72 -26.70 8.45
C ALA A 430 0.17 -26.72 8.43
N PRO A 431 -0.46 -26.29 7.32
CA PRO A 431 0.15 -26.10 6.00
C PRO A 431 0.80 -24.73 5.74
N PHE A 432 0.70 -23.79 6.68
CA PHE A 432 1.21 -22.42 6.57
C PHE A 432 2.72 -22.32 6.90
N ASP A 433 3.49 -23.36 6.64
CA ASP A 433 4.93 -23.42 6.92
C ASP A 433 5.81 -23.42 5.66
N ARG A 434 5.21 -23.03 4.54
CA ARG A 434 5.82 -22.91 3.20
C ARG A 434 5.73 -21.49 2.66
N GLU A 435 6.34 -21.24 1.50
CA GLU A 435 6.24 -19.93 0.85
C GLU A 435 4.88 -19.75 0.18
N PHE A 436 4.29 -18.57 0.35
CA PHE A 436 3.06 -18.14 -0.30
C PHE A 436 3.34 -16.93 -1.19
N TYR A 437 2.56 -16.78 -2.27
CA TYR A 437 2.53 -15.56 -3.07
C TYR A 437 1.22 -14.79 -2.81
N LEU A 438 1.26 -13.48 -3.00
CA LEU A 438 0.09 -12.61 -2.91
C LEU A 438 -0.66 -12.60 -4.24
N GLN A 439 -1.99 -12.59 -4.17
CA GLN A 439 -2.84 -12.35 -5.31
C GLN A 439 -4.05 -11.49 -4.95
N MET A 440 -4.55 -10.78 -5.96
CA MET A 440 -5.66 -9.84 -5.82
C MET A 440 -6.56 -9.97 -7.05
N ASN A 441 -7.87 -9.99 -6.85
CA ASN A 441 -8.82 -10.11 -7.95
C ASN A 441 -10.15 -9.44 -7.67
N THR A 442 -10.97 -9.40 -8.71
CA THR A 442 -12.38 -9.05 -8.63
C THR A 442 -13.19 -10.11 -9.37
N ALA A 443 -13.65 -11.13 -8.67
CA ALA A 443 -14.55 -12.14 -9.20
C ALA A 443 -15.99 -11.60 -9.31
N VAL A 444 -16.85 -12.32 -10.04
CA VAL A 444 -18.27 -12.02 -10.14
C VAL A 444 -19.10 -13.30 -10.09
N GLY A 445 -20.13 -13.30 -9.24
CA GLY A 445 -21.04 -14.42 -9.07
C GLY A 445 -20.35 -15.69 -8.54
N GLY A 446 -20.77 -16.85 -9.04
CA GLY A 446 -20.32 -18.16 -8.56
C GLY A 446 -21.44 -19.00 -7.97
N THR A 447 -21.19 -20.30 -7.82
CA THR A 447 -22.18 -21.27 -7.32
C THR A 447 -21.73 -22.02 -6.07
N ASN A 448 -20.55 -21.69 -5.52
CA ASN A 448 -19.99 -22.33 -4.33
C ASN A 448 -20.68 -21.96 -2.99
N GLY A 449 -21.79 -21.20 -3.03
CA GLY A 449 -22.46 -20.72 -1.83
C GLY A 449 -21.94 -19.39 -1.28
N PHE A 450 -20.89 -18.79 -1.87
CA PHE A 450 -20.42 -17.47 -1.43
C PHE A 450 -21.56 -16.46 -1.50
N PHE A 451 -22.32 -16.41 -2.59
CA PHE A 451 -23.64 -15.77 -2.60
C PHE A 451 -24.71 -16.81 -2.20
N PRO A 452 -25.31 -16.74 -0.99
CA PRO A 452 -26.26 -17.76 -0.54
C PRO A 452 -27.53 -17.76 -1.37
N ASP A 453 -28.27 -18.86 -1.40
CA ASP A 453 -29.59 -18.91 -2.02
C ASP A 453 -30.65 -18.29 -1.10
N GLY A 454 -31.79 -17.88 -1.67
CA GLY A 454 -32.92 -17.33 -0.91
C GLY A 454 -32.69 -15.93 -0.33
N VAL A 455 -31.60 -15.26 -0.72
CA VAL A 455 -31.26 -13.90 -0.28
C VAL A 455 -31.86 -12.84 -1.21
N GLN A 456 -32.25 -11.72 -0.62
CA GLN A 456 -32.74 -10.55 -1.32
C GLN A 456 -31.64 -9.49 -1.42
N ASN A 457 -31.52 -8.86 -2.59
CA ASN A 457 -30.66 -7.72 -2.83
C ASN A 457 -31.54 -6.55 -3.28
N ALA A 458 -31.69 -5.52 -2.44
CA ALA A 458 -32.83 -4.59 -2.48
C ALA A 458 -33.44 -4.31 -3.87
N GLY A 459 -34.71 -4.66 -3.98
CA GLY A 459 -35.49 -4.54 -5.21
C GLY A 459 -35.67 -5.87 -5.96
N TYR A 460 -34.84 -6.89 -5.73
CA TYR A 460 -34.99 -8.20 -6.35
C TYR A 460 -34.29 -9.33 -5.58
N ASN A 461 -34.63 -10.58 -5.88
CA ASN A 461 -33.97 -11.76 -5.31
C ASN A 461 -32.67 -12.04 -6.07
N LYS A 462 -31.71 -12.74 -5.44
CA LYS A 462 -30.58 -13.34 -6.18
C LYS A 462 -31.12 -14.07 -7.43
N PRO A 463 -30.66 -13.74 -8.65
CA PRO A 463 -31.26 -14.27 -9.86
C PRO A 463 -31.06 -15.78 -10.07
N TRP A 464 -29.96 -16.34 -9.58
CA TRP A 464 -29.59 -17.74 -9.80
C TRP A 464 -29.60 -18.55 -8.49
N SER A 465 -29.76 -19.87 -8.60
CA SER A 465 -29.49 -20.81 -7.53
C SER A 465 -28.07 -21.37 -7.65
N ASN A 466 -27.47 -21.72 -6.52
CA ASN A 466 -26.15 -22.37 -6.47
C ASN A 466 -26.16 -23.80 -7.07
N ASP A 467 -27.32 -24.44 -7.19
CA ASP A 467 -27.45 -25.78 -7.76
C ASP A 467 -27.80 -25.78 -9.26
N ASP A 468 -28.00 -24.60 -9.86
CA ASP A 468 -28.44 -24.48 -11.25
C ASP A 468 -27.24 -24.56 -12.23
N PRO A 469 -27.18 -25.55 -13.14
CA PRO A 469 -26.11 -25.65 -14.12
C PRO A 469 -26.08 -24.49 -15.13
N LYS A 470 -27.17 -23.72 -15.22
CA LYS A 470 -27.29 -22.50 -16.04
C LYS A 470 -27.19 -21.22 -15.23
N ALA A 471 -26.70 -21.27 -13.99
CA ALA A 471 -26.59 -20.12 -13.10
C ALA A 471 -25.96 -18.88 -13.76
N SER A 472 -24.88 -19.06 -14.53
CA SER A 472 -24.20 -17.97 -15.26
C SER A 472 -25.08 -17.32 -16.35
N GLU A 473 -25.88 -18.12 -17.06
CA GLU A 473 -26.83 -17.64 -18.06
C GLU A 473 -28.02 -16.91 -17.41
N ILE A 474 -28.55 -17.46 -16.32
CA ILE A 474 -29.63 -16.84 -15.54
C ILE A 474 -29.18 -15.50 -14.95
N PHE A 475 -27.96 -15.46 -14.39
CA PHE A 475 -27.30 -14.23 -13.96
C PHE A 475 -27.24 -13.20 -15.10
N TRP A 476 -26.78 -13.59 -16.29
CA TRP A 476 -26.68 -12.69 -17.45
C TRP A 476 -28.05 -12.18 -17.95
N ASN A 477 -29.04 -13.06 -17.99
CA ASN A 477 -30.40 -12.69 -18.39
C ASN A 477 -31.05 -11.70 -17.41
N ALA A 478 -30.61 -11.69 -16.15
CA ALA A 478 -31.02 -10.73 -15.14
C ALA A 478 -30.19 -9.43 -15.12
N ARG A 479 -29.32 -9.17 -16.11
CA ARG A 479 -28.43 -7.99 -16.12
C ARG A 479 -29.11 -6.64 -15.99
N ASN A 480 -30.35 -6.50 -16.45
CA ASN A 480 -31.12 -5.28 -16.24
C ASN A 480 -31.37 -4.96 -14.75
N LEU A 481 -31.26 -5.95 -13.86
CA LEU A 481 -31.40 -5.79 -12.41
C LEU A 481 -30.10 -5.35 -11.73
N TRP A 482 -28.95 -5.89 -12.15
CA TRP A 482 -27.68 -5.70 -11.43
C TRP A 482 -26.68 -4.80 -12.16
N MET A 483 -26.63 -4.84 -13.50
CA MET A 483 -25.65 -4.08 -14.29
C MET A 483 -25.77 -2.57 -14.07
N PRO A 484 -26.97 -1.97 -13.87
CA PRO A 484 -27.08 -0.56 -13.52
C PRO A 484 -26.37 -0.17 -12.21
N THR A 485 -26.01 -1.12 -11.34
CA THR A 485 -25.27 -0.83 -10.10
C THR A 485 -23.77 -0.71 -10.28
N TRP A 486 -23.24 -1.10 -11.46
CA TRP A 486 -21.82 -1.04 -11.78
C TRP A 486 -21.50 0.29 -12.47
N HIS A 487 -21.04 1.27 -11.68
CA HIS A 487 -20.79 2.63 -12.18
C HIS A 487 -19.30 2.90 -12.40
N GLY A 488 -18.90 3.09 -13.66
CA GLY A 488 -17.56 3.55 -14.00
C GLY A 488 -16.48 2.69 -13.37
N ASP A 489 -15.57 3.30 -12.63
CA ASP A 489 -14.46 2.60 -11.95
C ASP A 489 -14.82 2.19 -10.52
N ASP A 490 -16.02 2.50 -10.02
CA ASP A 490 -16.42 2.11 -8.66
C ASP A 490 -16.67 0.60 -8.55
N SER A 491 -16.88 -0.09 -9.67
CA SER A 491 -16.91 -1.55 -9.72
C SER A 491 -15.51 -2.20 -9.65
N ALA A 492 -14.43 -1.43 -9.63
CA ALA A 492 -13.07 -1.96 -9.56
C ALA A 492 -12.57 -2.10 -8.12
N LEU A 493 -11.85 -3.18 -7.82
CA LEU A 493 -10.95 -3.18 -6.68
C LEU A 493 -9.79 -2.23 -6.98
N LYS A 494 -9.64 -1.19 -6.17
CA LYS A 494 -8.65 -0.12 -6.36
C LYS A 494 -7.52 -0.30 -5.35
N ILE A 495 -6.27 -0.42 -5.80
CA ILE A 495 -5.10 -0.66 -4.95
C ILE A 495 -4.11 0.49 -5.09
N ASP A 496 -3.83 1.18 -3.98
CA ASP A 496 -2.88 2.30 -3.90
C ASP A 496 -1.44 1.81 -3.70
N SER A 497 -1.23 0.80 -2.87
CA SER A 497 0.11 0.22 -2.69
C SER A 497 0.10 -1.19 -2.11
N VAL A 498 1.17 -1.92 -2.37
CA VAL A 498 1.47 -3.24 -1.81
C VAL A 498 2.90 -3.23 -1.26
N ARG A 499 3.08 -3.75 -0.03
CA ARG A 499 4.41 -3.97 0.56
C ARG A 499 4.47 -5.32 1.25
N ILE A 500 5.61 -5.99 1.11
CA ILE A 500 5.87 -7.28 1.73
C ILE A 500 7.23 -7.24 2.40
N TRP A 501 7.23 -7.53 3.69
CA TRP A 501 8.44 -7.74 4.48
C TRP A 501 8.55 -9.23 4.82
N LYS A 502 9.73 -9.80 4.69
CA LYS A 502 10.04 -11.19 5.05
C LYS A 502 10.79 -11.23 6.38
N LYS A 503 10.53 -12.23 7.22
CA LYS A 503 11.32 -12.47 8.44
C LYS A 503 12.75 -12.89 8.10
N ILE A 504 13.74 -12.29 8.78
CA ILE A 504 15.20 -12.52 8.62
C ILE A 504 15.65 -13.65 9.53
#